data_AF-A0A956TXN9-F1
#
_entry.id   AF-A0A956TXN9-F1
#
_cell.length_a   1.000
_cell.length_b   1.000
_cell.length_c   1.000
_cell.angle_alpha   90.00
_cell.angle_beta   90.00
_cell.angle_gamma   90.00
#
_symmetry.space_group_name_H-M   'P 1'
#
loop_
_entity.id
_entity.type
_entity.pdbx_description
1 polymer ?
#
loop_
_entity_poly.entity_id
_entity_poly.type
_entity_poly.pdbx_seq_one_letter_code
_entity_poly.pdbx_strand_id
1 'polypeptide(L)'
;IPNRCSRQLVKTLTKASDTVFFTAAPPGQGGVGHINEQPQAFWERLFQDEGFSLDESLSHYFRTTLQDAQVVYWLSRNIMIFRRDS
;
A
#
# COMPACT_ATOMS: atom_id res chain seq x y z
N ILE A 1 4.18 11.88 4.28
CA ILE A 1 5.07 11.15 5.23
C ILE A 1 6.44 11.03 4.60
N PRO A 2 7.54 11.49 5.21
CA PRO A 2 8.88 11.38 4.62
C PRO A 2 9.36 9.92 4.51
N ASN A 3 10.21 9.59 3.53
CA ASN A 3 10.73 8.24 3.32
C ASN A 3 11.37 7.61 4.56
N ARG A 4 12.12 8.38 5.35
CA ARG A 4 12.74 7.90 6.61
C ARG A 4 11.74 7.35 7.63
N CYS A 5 10.47 7.71 7.53
CA CYS A 5 9.40 7.26 8.42
C CYS A 5 8.67 6.02 7.89
N SER A 6 8.94 5.57 6.65
CA SER A 6 8.22 4.45 6.01
C SER A 6 8.27 3.16 6.83
N ARG A 7 9.45 2.79 7.35
CA ARG A 7 9.61 1.57 8.17
C ARG A 7 8.78 1.64 9.46
N GLN A 8 8.82 2.78 10.15
CA GLN A 8 8.05 2.96 11.39
C GLN A 8 6.54 2.96 11.10
N LEU A 9 6.10 3.55 9.98
CA LEU A 9 4.70 3.50 9.55
C LEU A 9 4.25 2.05 9.37
N VAL A 10 4.97 1.27 8.55
CA VAL A 10 4.63 -0.13 8.27
C VAL A 10 4.58 -0.94 9.57
N LYS A 11 5.59 -0.81 10.43
CA LYS A 11 5.63 -1.47 11.75
C LYS A 11 4.45 -1.11 12.66
N THR A 12 3.97 0.13 12.60
CA THR A 12 2.79 0.53 13.38
C THR A 12 1.51 -0.12 12.82
N LEU A 13 1.36 -0.17 11.50
CA LEU A 13 0.20 -0.78 10.84
C LEU A 13 0.15 -2.29 11.08
N THR A 14 1.28 -2.98 10.92
CA THR A 14 1.38 -4.44 11.09
C THR A 14 1.23 -4.90 12.54
N LYS A 15 1.40 -4.00 13.51
CA LYS A 15 1.05 -4.25 14.92
C LYS A 15 -0.43 -4.06 15.23
N ALA A 16 -1.13 -3.26 14.43
CA ALA A 16 -2.53 -2.92 14.69
C ALA A 16 -3.52 -3.93 14.11
N SER A 17 -3.13 -4.70 13.09
CA SER A 17 -4.01 -5.65 12.40
C SER A 17 -3.21 -6.72 11.65
N ASP A 18 -3.81 -7.90 11.46
CA ASP A 18 -3.28 -8.97 10.61
C ASP A 18 -3.67 -8.79 9.14
N THR A 19 -4.45 -7.76 8.81
CA THR A 19 -4.77 -7.35 7.44
C THR A 19 -4.69 -5.84 7.33
N VAL A 20 -3.92 -5.35 6.36
CA VAL A 20 -3.67 -3.93 6.14
C VAL A 20 -4.07 -3.55 4.71
N PHE A 21 -5.07 -2.67 4.59
CA PHE A 21 -5.37 -1.98 3.34
C PHE A 21 -4.43 -0.78 3.22
N PHE A 22 -3.61 -0.76 2.17
CA PHE A 22 -2.56 0.24 1.99
C PHE A 22 -2.61 0.84 0.59
N THR A 23 -2.30 2.12 0.48
CA THR A 23 -2.13 2.80 -0.82
C THR A 23 -0.94 3.73 -0.73
N ALA A 24 -0.13 3.80 -1.78
CA ALA A 24 0.95 4.76 -1.88
C ALA A 24 1.18 5.17 -3.33
N ALA A 25 1.47 6.45 -3.56
CA ALA A 25 1.77 6.98 -4.87
C ALA A 25 3.08 6.37 -5.42
N PRO A 26 3.10 5.84 -6.65
CA PRO A 26 4.31 5.41 -7.31
C PRO A 26 5.16 6.61 -7.77
N PRO A 27 6.46 6.41 -8.06
CA PRO A 27 7.36 7.48 -8.50
C PRO A 27 6.84 8.20 -9.74
N GLY A 28 6.81 9.52 -9.69
CA GLY A 28 6.39 10.39 -10.79
C GLY A 28 4.88 10.57 -10.90
N GLN A 29 4.07 10.00 -10.00
CA GLN A 29 2.63 10.26 -10.00
C GLN A 29 2.33 11.75 -9.72
N GLY A 30 3.16 12.41 -8.91
CA GLY A 30 2.93 13.77 -8.45
C GLY A 30 1.70 13.89 -7.57
N GLY A 31 1.42 15.11 -7.11
CA GLY A 31 0.27 15.43 -6.25
C GLY A 31 0.67 16.27 -5.04
N VAL A 32 -0.30 17.01 -4.48
CA VAL A 32 -0.04 17.87 -3.32
C VAL A 32 0.33 17.00 -2.11
N GLY A 33 1.54 17.17 -1.58
CA GLY A 33 2.02 16.44 -0.41
C GLY A 33 2.58 15.04 -0.70
N HIS A 34 2.71 14.65 -1.96
CA HIS A 34 3.37 13.39 -2.37
C HIS A 34 4.90 13.53 -2.30
N ILE A 35 5.42 13.52 -1.07
CA ILE A 35 6.86 13.68 -0.77
C ILE A 35 7.62 12.34 -0.63
N ASN A 36 6.92 11.21 -0.77
CA ASN A 36 7.46 9.87 -0.59
C ASN A 36 6.79 8.91 -1.57
N GLU A 37 6.94 9.23 -2.84
CA GLU A 37 6.55 8.37 -3.93
C GLU A 37 7.56 7.24 -4.04
N GLN A 38 7.11 6.01 -3.89
CA GLN A 38 7.97 4.83 -3.84
C GLN A 38 7.36 3.72 -4.67
N PRO A 39 8.18 2.89 -5.35
CA PRO A 39 7.67 1.78 -6.13
C PRO A 39 6.94 0.78 -5.22
N GLN A 40 5.99 0.03 -5.77
CA GLN A 40 5.23 -0.98 -5.03
C GLN A 40 6.15 -1.96 -4.27
N ALA A 41 7.21 -2.43 -4.94
CA ALA A 41 8.21 -3.33 -4.38
C ALA A 41 8.92 -2.78 -3.11
N PHE A 42 9.04 -1.45 -2.98
CA PHE A 42 9.59 -0.85 -1.75
C PHE A 42 8.66 -1.10 -0.56
N TRP A 43 7.35 -0.90 -0.74
CA TRP A 43 6.36 -1.13 0.30
C TRP A 43 6.22 -2.61 0.62
N GLU A 44 6.10 -3.45 -0.42
CA GLU A 44 6.07 -4.91 -0.26
C GLU A 44 7.23 -5.41 0.59
N ARG A 45 8.45 -4.93 0.32
CA ARG A 45 9.62 -5.35 1.10
C ARG A 45 9.53 -4.96 2.57
N LEU A 46 9.02 -3.77 2.88
CA LEU A 46 8.83 -3.35 4.27
C LEU A 46 7.78 -4.18 4.99
N PHE A 47 6.69 -4.57 4.31
CA PHE A 47 5.67 -5.45 4.87
C PHE A 47 6.21 -6.88 5.06
N GLN A 48 6.99 -7.41 4.11
CA GLN A 48 7.66 -8.70 4.22
C GLN A 48 8.63 -8.76 5.41
N ASP A 49 9.40 -7.70 5.65
CA ASP A 49 10.28 -7.58 6.82
C ASP A 49 9.51 -7.70 8.15
N GLU A 50 8.19 -7.43 8.16
CA GLU A 50 7.31 -7.52 9.33
C GLU A 50 6.41 -8.78 9.33
N GLY A 51 6.66 -9.74 8.42
CA GLY A 51 5.93 -11.02 8.33
C GLY A 51 4.57 -10.92 7.62
N PHE A 52 4.46 -10.03 6.63
CA PHE A 52 3.27 -9.86 5.81
C PHE A 52 3.56 -10.11 4.34
N SER A 53 2.62 -10.76 3.65
CA SER A 53 2.64 -10.95 2.20
C SER A 53 1.53 -10.14 1.52
N LEU A 54 1.76 -9.80 0.25
CA LEU A 54 0.77 -9.13 -0.59
C LEU A 54 -0.29 -10.14 -1.02
N ASP A 55 -1.55 -9.89 -0.67
CA ASP A 55 -2.70 -10.62 -1.19
C ASP A 55 -3.07 -10.03 -2.56
N GLU A 56 -2.45 -10.55 -3.61
CA GLU A 56 -2.63 -10.02 -4.97
C GLU A 56 -4.08 -10.19 -5.47
N SER A 57 -4.75 -11.28 -5.11
CA SER A 57 -6.14 -11.53 -5.50
C SER A 57 -7.09 -10.50 -4.89
N LEU A 58 -6.96 -10.24 -3.58
CA LEU A 58 -7.80 -9.26 -2.90
C LEU A 58 -7.45 -7.83 -3.31
N SER A 59 -6.16 -7.54 -3.52
CA SER A 59 -5.70 -6.26 -4.06
C SER A 59 -6.31 -5.99 -5.44
N HIS A 60 -6.25 -6.97 -6.35
CA HIS A 60 -6.87 -6.87 -7.66
C HIS A 60 -8.37 -6.63 -7.58
N TYR A 61 -9.09 -7.40 -6.74
CA TYR A 61 -10.52 -7.22 -6.52
C TYR A 61 -10.88 -5.78 -6.11
N PHE A 62 -10.18 -5.21 -5.12
CA PHE A 62 -10.44 -3.84 -4.70
C PHE A 62 -10.07 -2.80 -5.77
N ARG A 63 -8.98 -3.00 -6.50
CA ARG A 63 -8.61 -2.11 -7.62
C ARG A 63 -9.71 -2.08 -8.67
N THR A 64 -10.24 -3.24 -9.08
CA THR A 64 -11.31 -3.31 -10.10
C THR A 64 -12.62 -2.75 -9.58
N THR A 65 -13.07 -3.17 -8.39
CA THR A 65 -14.36 -2.73 -7.84
C THR A 65 -14.41 -1.21 -7.60
N LEU A 66 -13.31 -0.61 -7.13
CA LEU A 66 -13.27 0.83 -6.92
C LEU A 66 -13.10 1.63 -8.23
N GLN A 67 -12.44 1.06 -9.24
CA GLN A 67 -12.43 1.65 -10.58
C GLN A 67 -13.84 1.65 -11.20
N ASP A 68 -14.59 0.55 -11.08
CA ASP A 68 -15.96 0.43 -11.57
C ASP A 68 -16.91 1.41 -10.86
N ALA A 69 -16.68 1.64 -9.56
CA ALA A 69 -17.38 2.66 -8.78
C ALA A 69 -16.92 4.10 -9.07
N GLN A 70 -16.06 4.32 -10.07
CA GLN A 70 -15.52 5.62 -10.46
C GLN A 70 -14.77 6.35 -9.34
N VAL A 71 -14.18 5.61 -8.40
CA VAL A 71 -13.25 6.19 -7.43
C VAL A 71 -12.00 6.68 -8.17
N VAL A 72 -11.54 7.87 -7.79
CA VAL A 72 -10.41 8.58 -8.41
C VAL A 72 -9.20 7.66 -8.66
N TYR A 73 -8.67 7.73 -9.88
CA TYR A 73 -7.71 6.74 -10.38
C TYR A 73 -6.41 6.67 -9.55
N TRP A 74 -5.94 7.81 -9.03
CA TRP A 74 -4.69 7.88 -8.24
C TRP A 74 -4.79 7.18 -6.89
N LEU A 75 -6.01 6.86 -6.43
CA LEU A 75 -6.25 6.04 -5.26
C LEU A 75 -6.52 4.60 -5.67
N SER A 76 -7.48 4.39 -6.57
CA SER A 76 -7.98 3.06 -6.92
C SER A 76 -6.95 2.16 -7.62
N ARG A 77 -5.95 2.73 -8.30
CA ARG A 77 -4.88 1.95 -8.96
C ARG A 77 -3.75 1.50 -8.03
N ASN A 78 -3.57 2.17 -6.90
CA ASN A 78 -2.40 2.02 -6.04
C ASN A 78 -2.65 1.16 -4.80
N ILE A 79 -3.81 0.49 -4.75
CA ILE A 79 -4.23 -0.32 -3.60
C ILE A 79 -3.36 -1.57 -3.50
N MET A 80 -2.96 -1.90 -2.29
CA MET A 80 -2.27 -3.12 -1.90
C MET A 80 -2.91 -3.62 -0.60
N ILE A 81 -3.24 -4.91 -0.54
CA ILE A 81 -3.72 -5.56 0.67
C ILE A 81 -2.63 -6.48 1.18
N PHE A 82 -2.15 -6.24 2.39
CA PHE A 82 -1.16 -7.09 3.04
C PHE A 82 -1.81 -7.94 4.13
N ARG A 83 -1.41 -9.20 4.23
CA ARG A 83 -1.89 -10.14 5.26
C ARG A 83 -0.72 -10.72 6.03
N ARG A 84 -0.89 -10.93 7.34
CA ARG A 84 0.11 -11.65 8.12
C ARG A 84 0.20 -13.08 7.62
N ASP A 85 1.43 -13.56 7.43
CA ASP A 85 1.69 -14.95 7.11
C ASP A 85 1.29 -15.82 8.31
N SER A 86 0.48 -16.85 8.07
CA SER A 86 -0.01 -17.78 9.10
C SER A 86 1.04 -18.81 9.51
#